data_AF-A0A6C0CUZ0-F1
#
_entry.id   AF-A0A6C0CUZ0-F1
#
_cell.length_a   1.000
_cell.length_b   1.000
_cell.length_c   1.000
_cell.angle_alpha   90.00
_cell.angle_beta   90.00
_cell.angle_gamma   90.00
#
_symmetry.space_group_name_H-M   'P 1'
#
loop_
_entity.id
_entity.type
_entity.pdbx_description
1 polymer ?
#
loop_
_entity_poly.entity_id
_entity_poly.type
_entity_poly.pdbx_seq_one_letter_code
_entity_poly.pdbx_strand_id
1 'polypeptide(L)'
;MQSRFDFVFSYWVFVWFLLYHFKIVSYNPKFALVVALFANIIKLFTMIYYKNSFIYIVLFILIQLCIKIYPLWTLRNMPVGIPEIVSTMIVFIMFNFWLWLNNESIIELTKKGHDAVKKNKINTPLIYSIDKYVTRI
;
A
#
# COMPACT_ATOMS: atom_id res chain seq x y z
N MET A 1 -11.89 14.23 2.86
CA MET A 1 -10.52 14.67 3.19
C MET A 1 -9.57 13.66 2.61
N GLN A 2 -8.59 14.10 1.82
CA GLN A 2 -7.63 13.20 1.17
C GLN A 2 -6.72 12.58 2.23
N SER A 3 -6.52 11.26 2.19
CA SER A 3 -5.60 10.60 3.12
C SER A 3 -4.17 11.12 2.92
N ARG A 4 -3.38 11.22 3.99
CA ARG A 4 -1.95 11.57 3.87
C ARG A 4 -1.16 10.36 3.37
N PHE A 5 -0.02 10.60 2.71
CA PHE A 5 0.84 9.52 2.20
C PHE A 5 1.30 8.58 3.33
N ASP A 6 1.70 9.15 4.45
CA ASP A 6 2.18 8.41 5.61
C ASP A 6 1.09 7.57 6.30
N PHE A 7 -0.19 7.74 5.96
CA PHE A 7 -1.27 6.90 6.49
C PHE A 7 -1.52 5.64 5.67
N VAL A 8 -0.76 5.42 4.59
CA VAL A 8 -0.89 4.23 3.74
C VAL A 8 0.23 3.25 4.07
N PHE A 9 -0.10 2.15 4.75
CA PHE A 9 0.88 1.13 5.15
C PHE A 9 1.69 0.57 3.97
N SER A 10 1.10 0.45 2.79
CA SER A 10 1.83 0.02 1.58
C SER A 10 3.01 0.94 1.23
N TYR A 11 2.95 2.24 1.56
CA TYR A 11 4.06 3.16 1.31
C TYR A 11 5.17 2.98 2.35
N TRP A 12 4.84 2.64 3.60
CA TRP A 12 5.84 2.27 4.61
C TRP A 12 6.62 1.03 4.19
N VAL A 13 5.93 -0.01 3.72
CA VAL A 13 6.57 -1.24 3.22
C VAL A 13 7.44 -0.94 2.00
N PHE A 14 7.02 -0.01 1.13
CA PHE A 14 7.82 0.40 -0.03
C PHE A 14 9.08 1.18 0.35
N VAL A 15 8.98 2.12 1.30
CA VAL A 15 10.15 2.81 1.84
C VAL A 15 11.10 1.82 2.49
N TRP A 16 10.59 0.86 3.27
CA TRP A 16 11.40 -0.21 3.85
C TRP A 16 12.11 -1.04 2.77
N PHE A 17 11.42 -1.35 1.67
CA PHE A 17 12.05 -1.97 0.50
C PHE A 17 13.19 -1.15 -0.08
N LEU A 18 13.01 0.16 -0.26
CA LEU A 18 14.09 1.02 -0.76
C LEU A 18 15.29 1.01 0.20
N LEU A 19 15.05 1.16 1.50
CA LEU A 19 16.11 1.10 2.52
C LEU A 19 16.87 -0.24 2.47
N TYR A 20 16.15 -1.35 2.30
CA TYR A 20 16.75 -2.67 2.17
C TYR A 20 17.55 -2.81 0.87
N HIS A 21 16.99 -2.35 -0.26
CA HIS A 21 17.62 -2.40 -1.57
C HIS A 21 18.94 -1.60 -1.62
N PHE A 22 18.98 -0.45 -0.95
CA PHE A 22 20.19 0.37 -0.79
C PHE A 22 21.11 -0.11 0.34
N LYS A 23 20.83 -1.27 0.95
CA LYS A 23 21.62 -1.88 2.03
C LYS A 23 21.74 -1.01 3.30
N ILE A 24 20.79 -0.11 3.53
CA ILE A 24 20.71 0.71 4.75
C ILE A 24 20.18 -0.13 5.92
N VAL A 25 19.28 -1.09 5.63
CA VAL A 25 18.75 -2.04 6.60
C VAL A 25 18.98 -3.47 6.14
N SER A 26 19.17 -4.38 7.09
CA SER A 26 19.52 -5.78 6.81
C SER A 26 18.30 -6.71 6.66
N TYR A 27 17.13 -6.30 7.18
CA TYR A 27 15.93 -7.13 7.15
C TYR A 27 15.11 -6.91 5.88
N ASN A 28 14.78 -7.99 5.19
CA ASN A 28 14.07 -7.93 3.92
C ASN A 28 12.54 -7.82 4.11
N PRO A 29 11.84 -6.99 3.33
CA PRO A 29 10.39 -6.77 3.47
C PRO A 29 9.54 -7.77 2.68
N LYS A 30 10.11 -8.90 2.20
CA LYS A 30 9.41 -9.80 1.27
C LYS A 30 8.09 -10.29 1.86
N PHE A 31 8.07 -10.66 3.14
CA PHE A 31 6.84 -11.10 3.81
C PHE A 31 5.77 -10.01 3.84
N ALA A 32 6.11 -8.79 4.26
CA ALA A 32 5.20 -7.65 4.27
C ALA A 32 4.65 -7.33 2.87
N LEU A 33 5.50 -7.41 1.84
CA LEU A 33 5.09 -7.19 0.45
C LEU A 33 4.10 -8.25 -0.04
N VAL A 34 4.30 -9.53 0.31
CA VAL A 34 3.37 -10.62 -0.03
C VAL A 34 2.00 -10.39 0.64
N VAL A 35 1.99 -10.13 1.95
CA VAL A 35 0.74 -9.86 2.68
C VAL A 35 0.01 -8.64 2.09
N ALA A 36 0.76 -7.57 1.78
CA ALA A 36 0.19 -6.37 1.17
C ALA A 36 -0.33 -6.62 -0.26
N LEU A 37 0.25 -7.56 -1.01
CA LEU A 37 -0.24 -7.94 -2.33
C LEU A 37 -1.58 -8.66 -2.21
N PHE A 38 -1.70 -9.65 -1.31
CA PHE A 38 -2.96 -10.35 -1.05
C PHE A 38 -4.10 -9.40 -0.67
N ALA A 39 -3.85 -8.48 0.27
CA ALA A 39 -4.85 -7.48 0.66
C ALA A 39 -5.32 -6.61 -0.51
N ASN A 40 -4.44 -6.31 -1.47
CA ASN A 40 -4.79 -5.49 -2.62
C ASN A 40 -5.46 -6.27 -3.76
N ILE A 41 -5.23 -7.58 -3.85
CA ILE A 41 -6.02 -8.45 -4.74
C ILE A 41 -7.47 -8.43 -4.29
N ILE A 42 -7.74 -8.56 -2.99
CA ILE A 42 -9.10 -8.42 -2.42
C ILE A 42 -9.69 -7.05 -2.78
N LYS A 43 -8.91 -5.97 -2.62
CA LYS A 43 -9.35 -4.62 -2.98
C LYS A 43 -9.65 -4.49 -4.47
N LEU A 44 -8.84 -5.08 -5.36
CA LEU A 44 -9.10 -5.08 -6.79
C LEU A 44 -10.45 -5.74 -7.12
N PHE A 45 -10.72 -6.90 -6.53
CA PHE A 45 -12.02 -7.56 -6.67
C PHE A 45 -13.16 -6.69 -6.17
N THR A 46 -12.99 -5.99 -5.04
CA THR A 46 -14.02 -5.05 -4.56
C THR A 46 -14.26 -3.88 -5.52
N MET A 47 -13.21 -3.34 -6.15
CA MET A 47 -13.35 -2.27 -7.16
C MET A 47 -14.10 -2.74 -8.40
N ILE A 48 -13.83 -3.98 -8.86
CA ILE A 48 -14.54 -4.59 -9.99
C ILE A 48 -16.01 -4.82 -9.62
N TYR A 49 -16.28 -5.37 -8.43
CA TYR A 49 -17.63 -5.66 -7.94
C TYR A 49 -18.50 -4.38 -7.86
N TYR A 50 -17.96 -3.29 -7.35
CA TYR A 50 -18.67 -2.00 -7.26
C TYR A 50 -18.66 -1.19 -8.57
N LYS A 51 -18.16 -1.77 -9.68
CA LYS A 51 -18.13 -1.14 -11.01
C LYS A 51 -17.44 0.22 -11.01
N ASN A 52 -16.30 0.32 -10.33
CA ASN A 52 -15.51 1.54 -10.34
C ASN A 52 -15.04 1.90 -11.77
N SER A 53 -14.73 3.18 -11.98
CA SER A 53 -14.23 3.67 -13.26
C SER A 53 -13.03 2.84 -13.74
N PHE A 54 -13.04 2.46 -15.02
CA PHE A 54 -11.96 1.70 -15.64
C PHE A 54 -10.60 2.38 -15.44
N ILE A 55 -10.55 3.71 -15.57
CA ILE A 55 -9.33 4.51 -15.35
C ILE A 55 -8.79 4.29 -13.94
N TYR A 56 -9.65 4.26 -12.92
CA TYR A 56 -9.23 4.05 -11.53
C TYR A 56 -8.74 2.63 -11.27
N ILE A 57 -9.35 1.63 -11.91
CA ILE A 57 -8.90 0.24 -11.84
C ILE A 57 -7.50 0.11 -12.48
N VAL A 58 -7.30 0.71 -13.66
CA VAL A 58 -6.00 0.70 -14.35
C VAL A 58 -4.93 1.41 -13.53
N LEU A 59 -5.21 2.63 -13.03
CA LEU A 59 -4.27 3.37 -12.18
C LEU A 59 -3.93 2.60 -10.90
N PHE A 60 -4.91 1.93 -10.29
CA PHE A 60 -4.66 1.07 -9.14
C PHE A 60 -3.71 -0.08 -9.50
N ILE A 61 -3.95 -0.81 -10.60
CA ILE A 61 -3.07 -1.90 -11.04
C ILE A 61 -1.64 -1.39 -11.31
N LEU A 62 -1.48 -0.27 -12.00
CA LEU A 62 -0.18 0.31 -12.30
C LEU A 62 0.63 0.65 -11.03
N ILE A 63 -0.01 1.29 -10.05
CA ILE A 63 0.64 1.60 -8.77
C ILE A 63 1.04 0.32 -8.04
N GLN A 64 0.20 -0.71 -8.07
CA GLN A 64 0.48 -1.99 -7.44
C GLN A 64 1.64 -2.73 -8.10
N LEU A 65 1.78 -2.60 -9.42
CA LEU A 65 2.92 -3.12 -10.17
C LEU A 65 4.23 -2.48 -9.69
N CYS A 66 4.27 -1.16 -9.58
CA CYS A 66 5.47 -0.43 -9.14
C CYS A 66 5.82 -0.66 -7.67
N ILE A 67 4.82 -0.61 -6.78
CA ILE A 67 5.06 -0.56 -5.32
C ILE A 67 5.21 -1.96 -4.72
N LYS A 68 4.73 -3.02 -5.40
CA LYS A 68 4.73 -4.38 -4.84
C LYS A 68 5.31 -5.42 -5.77
N ILE A 69 4.80 -5.52 -6.99
CA ILE A 69 5.20 -6.59 -7.90
C ILE A 69 6.66 -6.44 -8.31
N TYR A 70 7.10 -5.23 -8.65
CA TYR A 70 8.50 -4.96 -8.94
C TYR A 70 9.41 -5.27 -7.73
N PRO A 71 9.16 -4.75 -6.51
CA PRO A 71 9.91 -5.14 -5.31
C PRO A 71 9.95 -6.65 -5.06
N LEU A 72 8.81 -7.34 -5.15
CA LEU A 72 8.75 -8.80 -4.97
C LEU A 72 9.59 -9.55 -6.00
N TRP A 73 9.58 -9.08 -7.26
CA TRP A 73 10.40 -9.68 -8.30
C TRP A 73 11.90 -9.51 -8.04
N THR A 74 12.32 -8.37 -7.48
CA THR A 74 13.73 -8.17 -7.07
C THR A 74 14.12 -9.05 -5.87
N LEU A 75 13.19 -9.33 -4.96
CA LEU A 75 13.40 -10.16 -3.77
C LEU A 75 13.05 -11.63 -3.97
N ARG A 76 12.76 -12.08 -5.20
CA ARG A 76 12.19 -13.42 -5.47
C ARG A 76 13.00 -14.58 -4.88
N ASN A 77 14.33 -14.45 -4.91
CA ASN A 77 15.27 -15.47 -4.44
C ASN A 77 15.63 -15.35 -2.95
N MET A 78 15.13 -14.32 -2.25
CA MET A 78 15.40 -14.15 -0.82
C MET A 78 14.51 -15.08 0.02
N PRO A 79 15.05 -15.77 1.03
CA PRO A 79 14.24 -16.57 1.93
C PRO A 79 13.33 -15.68 2.79
N VAL A 80 12.21 -16.25 3.23
CA VAL A 80 11.35 -15.68 4.27
C VAL A 80 11.45 -16.60 5.48
N GLY A 81 12.12 -16.14 6.52
CA GLY A 81 12.22 -16.82 7.79
C GLY A 81 11.48 -16.08 8.90
N ILE A 82 11.67 -16.56 10.13
CA ILE A 82 11.15 -15.91 11.34
C ILE A 82 11.62 -14.44 11.48
N PRO A 83 12.90 -14.08 11.19
CA PRO A 83 13.35 -12.69 11.32
C PRO A 83 12.56 -11.70 10.45
N GLU A 84 12.19 -12.10 9.23
CA GLU A 84 11.39 -11.26 8.32
C GLU A 84 9.96 -11.06 8.81
N ILE A 85 9.37 -12.11 9.40
CA ILE A 85 8.04 -12.04 10.01
C ILE A 85 8.07 -11.11 11.22
N VAL A 86 9.07 -11.26 12.10
CA VAL A 86 9.25 -10.39 13.28
C VAL A 86 9.47 -8.93 12.85
N SER A 87 10.34 -8.70 11.86
CA SER A 87 10.60 -7.35 11.33
C SER A 87 9.32 -6.72 10.76
N THR A 88 8.49 -7.51 10.08
CA THR A 88 7.18 -7.05 9.58
C THR A 88 6.27 -6.64 10.73
N MET A 89 6.22 -7.43 11.81
CA MET A 89 5.42 -7.09 13.00
C MET A 89 5.92 -5.82 13.68
N ILE A 90 7.24 -5.61 13.77
CA ILE A 90 7.83 -4.38 14.31
C ILE A 90 7.40 -3.17 13.49
N VAL A 91 7.56 -3.21 12.15
CA VAL A 91 7.14 -2.12 11.27
C VAL A 91 5.63 -1.88 11.36
N PHE A 92 4.82 -2.93 11.49
CA PHE A 92 3.38 -2.80 11.66
C PHE A 92 3.00 -2.14 12.99
N ILE A 93 3.67 -2.48 14.10
CA ILE A 93 3.47 -1.82 15.39
C ILE A 93 3.86 -0.35 15.31
N MET A 94 5.03 -0.03 14.72
CA MET A 94 5.48 1.35 14.52
C MET A 94 4.48 2.17 13.70
N PHE A 95 3.92 1.56 12.64
CA PHE A 95 2.89 2.21 11.82
C PHE A 95 1.62 2.51 12.63
N ASN A 96 1.12 1.56 13.43
CA ASN A 96 -0.06 1.80 14.27
C ASN A 96 0.21 2.85 15.34
N PHE A 97 1.42 2.87 15.93
CA PHE A 97 1.83 3.91 16.86
C PHE A 97 1.87 5.29 16.19
N TRP A 98 2.38 5.39 14.96
CA TRP A 98 2.37 6.62 14.18
C TRP A 98 0.94 7.11 13.90
N LEU A 99 0.03 6.21 13.54
CA LEU A 99 -1.38 6.55 13.35
C LEU A 99 -2.01 7.06 14.64
N TRP A 100 -1.74 6.40 15.76
CA TRP A 100 -2.25 6.79 17.07
C TRP A 100 -1.81 8.21 17.46
N LEU A 101 -0.52 8.56 17.26
CA LEU A 101 -0.01 9.92 17.47
C LEU A 101 -0.72 10.98 16.60
N ASN A 102 -1.29 10.58 15.47
CA ASN A 102 -2.01 11.45 14.55
C ASN A 102 -3.54 11.36 14.68
N ASN A 103 -4.05 10.74 15.76
CA ASN A 103 -5.49 10.53 16.01
C ASN A 103 -6.21 9.77 14.87
N GLU A 104 -5.51 8.87 14.20
CA GLU A 104 -6.08 8.00 13.16
C GLU A 104 -5.91 6.53 13.56
N SER A 105 -6.72 5.65 12.96
CA SER A 105 -6.63 4.21 13.19
C SER A 105 -6.68 3.44 11.87
N ILE A 106 -6.03 2.28 11.83
CA ILE A 106 -6.03 1.44 10.62
C ILE A 106 -7.45 1.01 10.23
N ILE A 107 -8.32 0.81 11.22
CA ILE A 107 -9.71 0.43 11.03
C ILE A 107 -10.48 1.57 10.34
N GLU A 108 -10.32 2.80 10.81
CA GLU A 108 -10.95 3.97 10.20
C GLU A 108 -10.43 4.23 8.79
N LEU A 109 -9.12 4.15 8.58
CA LEU A 109 -8.52 4.30 7.26
C LEU A 109 -9.01 3.23 6.28
N THR A 110 -9.19 1.99 6.75
CA THR A 110 -9.73 0.90 5.96
C THR A 110 -11.20 1.14 5.61
N LYS A 111 -12.02 1.59 6.56
CA LYS A 111 -13.42 1.98 6.34
C LYS A 111 -13.53 3.11 5.32
N LYS A 112 -12.77 4.20 5.51
CA LYS A 112 -12.67 5.33 4.56
C LYS A 112 -12.25 4.85 3.17
N GLY A 113 -11.32 3.90 3.09
CA GLY A 113 -10.87 3.28 1.84
C GLY A 113 -11.96 2.47 1.13
N HIS A 114 -12.70 1.65 1.87
CA HIS A 114 -13.80 0.84 1.34
C HIS A 114 -14.98 1.72 0.90
N ASP A 115 -15.37 2.71 1.70
CA ASP A 115 -16.43 3.65 1.35
C ASP A 115 -16.10 4.46 0.10
N ALA A 116 -14.84 4.83 -0.07
CA ALA A 116 -14.39 5.50 -1.29
C ALA A 116 -14.51 4.59 -2.51
N VAL A 117 -14.15 3.30 -2.39
CA VAL A 117 -14.37 2.31 -3.45
C VAL A 117 -15.86 2.22 -3.79
N LYS A 118 -16.74 2.04 -2.79
CA LYS A 118 -18.20 1.95 -3.00
C LYS A 118 -18.80 3.19 -3.67
N LYS A 119 -18.25 4.37 -3.39
CA LYS A 119 -18.68 5.65 -3.97
C LYS A 119 -17.99 5.99 -5.29
N ASN A 120 -17.16 5.09 -5.83
CA ASN A 120 -16.32 5.33 -7.01
C ASN A 120 -15.48 6.62 -6.89
N LYS A 121 -14.91 6.86 -5.70
CA LYS A 121 -14.07 8.02 -5.38
C LYS A 121 -12.63 7.60 -5.16
N ILE A 122 -11.71 8.48 -5.56
CA ILE A 122 -10.29 8.32 -5.25
C ILE A 122 -10.06 8.70 -3.78
N ASN A 123 -9.36 7.85 -3.05
CA ASN A 123 -8.90 8.13 -1.68
C ASN A 123 -7.41 7.79 -1.47
N THR A 124 -6.75 7.22 -2.48
CA THR A 124 -5.32 6.94 -2.41
C THR A 124 -4.51 8.16 -2.85
N PRO A 125 -3.52 8.61 -2.06
CA PRO A 125 -2.73 9.83 -2.32
C PRO A 125 -2.07 9.87 -3.70
N LEU A 126 -1.47 8.76 -4.12
CA LEU A 126 -0.82 8.68 -5.44
C LEU A 126 -1.81 8.79 -6.59
N ILE A 127 -2.96 8.07 -6.53
CA ILE A 127 -3.96 8.14 -7.59
C ILE A 127 -4.53 9.55 -7.68
N TYR A 128 -4.81 10.19 -6.53
CA TYR A 128 -5.32 11.56 -6.49
C TYR A 128 -4.32 12.55 -7.11
N SER A 129 -3.03 12.36 -6.83
CA SER A 129 -1.98 13.20 -7.41
C SER A 129 -1.94 13.05 -8.93
N ILE A 130 -2.01 11.82 -9.45
CA ILE A 130 -2.02 11.56 -10.90
C ILE A 130 -3.30 12.10 -11.55
N ASP A 131 -4.46 11.84 -10.96
CA ASP A 131 -5.76 12.28 -11.46
C ASP A 131 -5.81 13.81 -11.61
N LYS A 132 -5.26 14.55 -10.64
CA LYS A 132 -5.14 16.02 -10.70
C LYS A 132 -4.35 16.52 -11.91
N TYR A 133 -3.33 15.78 -12.37
CA TYR A 133 -2.56 16.13 -13.56
C TYR A 133 -3.27 15.70 -14.86
N VAL A 134 -3.93 14.54 -14.86
CA VAL A 134 -4.61 14.01 -16.05
C VAL A 134 -5.89 14.79 -16.38
N THR A 135 -6.68 15.19 -15.38
CA THR A 135 -7.95 15.94 -15.57
C THR A 135 -7.76 17.44 -15.81
N ARG A 136 -6.53 17.95 -15.69
CA ARG A 136 -6.18 19.35 -16.01
C ARG A 136 -5.63 19.54 -17.42
N ILE A 137 -5.54 18.46 -18.21
CA ILE A 137 -5.26 18.47 -19.65
C ILE A 137 -6.60 18.37 -20.38
#